data_AF-K0RSD8-F1
#
_entry.id   AF-K0RSD8-F1
#
_cell.length_a   1.000
_cell.length_b   1.000
_cell.length_c   1.000
_cell.angle_alpha   90.00
_cell.angle_beta   90.00
_cell.angle_gamma   90.00
#
_symmetry.space_group_name_H-M   'P 1'
#
loop_
_entity.id
_entity.type
_entity.pdbx_description
1 polymer ?
#
loop_
_entity_poly.entity_id
_entity_poly.type
_entity_poly.pdbx_seq_one_letter_code
_entity_poly.pdbx_strand_id
1 'polypeptide(L)'
;MALTKKSLYMLAWCTIAANPLFSDKWLCAETWYRLINARYPTLRYTGQDNASVDRGQLTTALTTYYSSDAASGLENPNGVYYAWFKHDDPYTGKPGRVHYFYYDSTKENKPTPPRSWRDVADPYAKSVQMVERRVQVVRNRNNAEEAKVERSIRALVDKKNKDDNERLIKARNAGSGGLDGMDEDDDDDSNEDDKSNGEEKLNNQNHMGWLSSEAGMLFLGSKDADGDVVDILQERIGNLTKVLQVNGYKSVLQSADDDGAELNDHQKWHIGQKAIYLREAYKLALEKWGNQVNWMSICIEAIDRVKEFGYSSVTSPRTVMDYNKAFRKDGLFPHPCYTIRLGKPPTPQVFEHFPQLPVRIKDFMLKNQAHFSVELLRTELQQDMFPALVDECKKSDGYEQDEGYVLAQHYIDKPPSYSTVEKKVDGKVVEDISLRHMMGKCTDFAEEVSQLEAIGKKLGCSVIITTKYHAEYAGEGIEYSWGLAKCFYRRQPLSKKKKKANFFALVDQCLSQELLTKDMVRKFSKPCLS
;
A
#
# COMPACT_ATOMS: atom_id res chain seq x y z
N MET A 1 -18.22 -1.45 -37.62
CA MET A 1 -19.45 -1.98 -37.01
C MET A 1 -19.09 -2.55 -35.65
N ALA A 2 -19.73 -2.11 -34.55
CA ALA A 2 -19.45 -2.68 -33.23
C ALA A 2 -19.92 -4.13 -33.19
N LEU A 3 -19.08 -5.05 -32.70
CA LEU A 3 -19.46 -6.44 -32.51
C LEU A 3 -20.61 -6.53 -31.51
N THR A 4 -21.58 -7.42 -31.75
CA THR A 4 -22.58 -7.72 -30.73
C THR A 4 -21.89 -8.29 -29.49
N LYS A 5 -22.47 -8.11 -28.30
CA LYS A 5 -21.88 -8.58 -27.04
C LYS A 5 -21.55 -10.08 -27.06
N LYS A 6 -22.42 -10.89 -27.66
CA LYS A 6 -22.20 -12.34 -27.86
C LYS A 6 -21.00 -12.62 -28.76
N SER A 7 -20.89 -11.92 -29.88
CA SER A 7 -19.76 -12.06 -30.80
C SER A 7 -18.44 -11.57 -30.18
N LEU A 8 -18.49 -10.57 -29.30
CA LEU A 8 -17.32 -10.09 -28.57
C LEU A 8 -16.82 -11.11 -27.55
N TYR A 9 -17.73 -11.74 -26.78
CA TYR A 9 -17.37 -12.82 -25.86
C TYR A 9 -16.75 -14.01 -26.58
N MET A 10 -17.33 -14.39 -27.71
CA MET A 10 -16.79 -15.47 -28.56
C MET A 10 -15.38 -15.12 -29.05
N LEU A 11 -15.18 -13.92 -29.58
CA LEU A 11 -13.88 -13.51 -30.10
C LEU A 11 -12.83 -13.42 -28.98
N ALA A 12 -13.18 -12.85 -27.83
CA ALA A 12 -12.31 -12.80 -26.66
C ALA A 12 -11.91 -14.22 -26.20
N TRP A 13 -12.87 -15.15 -26.17
CA TRP A 13 -12.60 -16.54 -25.85
C TRP A 13 -11.65 -17.18 -26.87
N CYS A 14 -11.88 -17.03 -28.18
CA CYS A 14 -11.00 -17.58 -29.23
C CYS A 14 -9.55 -17.08 -29.10
N THR A 15 -9.34 -15.80 -28.76
CA THR A 15 -7.97 -15.26 -28.58
C THR A 15 -7.20 -15.93 -27.44
N ILE A 16 -7.90 -16.39 -26.40
CA ILE A 16 -7.29 -17.09 -25.26
C ILE A 16 -7.19 -18.58 -25.55
N ALA A 17 -8.23 -19.17 -26.13
CA ALA A 17 -8.31 -20.59 -26.45
C ALA A 17 -7.29 -21.01 -27.51
N ALA A 18 -6.86 -20.09 -28.38
CA ALA A 18 -5.76 -20.31 -29.33
C ALA A 18 -4.39 -20.54 -28.68
N ASN A 19 -4.24 -20.29 -27.37
CA ASN A 19 -3.00 -20.60 -26.65
C ASN A 19 -2.88 -22.12 -26.41
N PRO A 20 -1.76 -22.77 -26.77
CA PRO A 20 -1.54 -24.21 -26.54
C PRO A 20 -1.68 -24.67 -25.08
N LEU A 21 -1.58 -23.75 -24.11
CA LEU A 21 -1.84 -24.06 -22.71
C LEU A 21 -3.31 -24.41 -22.45
N PHE A 22 -4.23 -23.81 -23.21
CA PHE A 22 -5.68 -23.91 -23.01
C PHE A 22 -6.41 -24.61 -24.16
N SER A 23 -5.80 -24.68 -25.34
CA SER A 23 -6.34 -25.47 -26.45
C SER A 23 -6.32 -26.96 -26.13
N ASP A 24 -7.17 -27.71 -26.83
CA ASP A 24 -7.21 -29.16 -26.81
C ASP A 24 -7.47 -29.79 -25.42
N LYS A 25 -8.15 -29.03 -24.56
CA LYS A 25 -8.53 -29.42 -23.20
C LYS A 25 -9.97 -29.02 -22.91
N TRP A 26 -10.65 -29.86 -22.11
CA TRP A 26 -11.98 -29.54 -21.58
C TRP A 26 -11.83 -28.70 -20.32
N LEU A 27 -12.16 -27.41 -20.40
CA LEU A 27 -12.13 -26.51 -19.25
C LEU A 27 -13.55 -26.07 -18.87
N CYS A 28 -13.81 -25.92 -17.58
CA CYS A 28 -15.13 -25.47 -17.14
C CYS A 28 -15.34 -23.99 -17.44
N ALA A 29 -16.60 -23.58 -17.51
CA ALA A 29 -17.01 -22.21 -17.81
C ALA A 29 -16.42 -21.18 -16.83
N GLU A 30 -16.24 -21.56 -15.57
CA GLU A 30 -15.63 -20.71 -14.54
C GLU A 30 -14.13 -20.49 -14.80
N THR A 31 -13.40 -21.50 -15.26
CA THR A 31 -11.99 -21.38 -15.68
C THR A 31 -11.87 -20.41 -16.86
N TRP A 32 -12.72 -20.56 -17.88
CA TRP A 32 -12.75 -19.64 -19.02
C TRP A 32 -13.12 -18.21 -18.63
N TYR A 33 -14.10 -18.08 -17.73
CA TYR A 33 -14.53 -16.80 -17.18
C TYR A 33 -13.37 -16.05 -16.50
N ARG A 34 -12.61 -16.74 -15.65
CA ARG A 34 -11.45 -16.19 -14.94
C ARG A 34 -10.33 -15.79 -15.89
N LEU A 35 -10.04 -16.62 -16.89
CA LEU A 35 -9.05 -16.34 -17.94
C LEU A 35 -9.42 -15.08 -18.76
N ILE A 36 -10.68 -14.98 -19.18
CA ILE A 36 -11.18 -13.83 -19.94
C ILE A 36 -11.12 -12.55 -19.11
N ASN A 37 -11.53 -12.60 -17.84
CA ASN A 37 -11.45 -11.42 -16.96
C ASN A 37 -10.02 -11.01 -16.65
N ALA A 38 -9.10 -11.97 -16.49
CA ALA A 38 -7.69 -11.69 -16.30
C ALA A 38 -7.08 -11.00 -17.52
N ARG A 39 -7.53 -11.37 -18.73
CA ARG A 39 -7.01 -10.78 -19.97
C ARG A 39 -7.68 -9.46 -20.35
N TYR A 40 -8.99 -9.41 -20.24
CA TYR A 40 -9.86 -8.31 -20.67
C TYR A 40 -10.68 -7.79 -19.48
N PRO A 41 -10.04 -7.21 -18.44
CA PRO A 41 -10.73 -6.78 -17.23
C PRO A 41 -11.78 -5.70 -17.52
N THR A 42 -11.61 -4.94 -18.59
CA THR A 42 -12.54 -3.89 -19.02
C THR A 42 -13.82 -4.42 -19.66
N LEU A 43 -13.87 -5.69 -20.07
CA LEU A 43 -15.05 -6.31 -20.65
C LEU A 43 -16.24 -6.30 -19.68
N ARG A 44 -15.98 -6.26 -18.38
CA ARG A 44 -16.98 -6.18 -17.31
C ARG A 44 -17.79 -4.89 -17.30
N TYR A 45 -17.26 -3.81 -17.89
CA TYR A 45 -17.92 -2.51 -17.94
C TYR A 45 -18.84 -2.33 -19.16
N THR A 46 -18.96 -3.35 -20.01
CA THR A 46 -19.80 -3.30 -21.23
C THR A 46 -21.29 -3.61 -20.98
N GLY A 47 -21.71 -3.87 -19.74
CA GLY A 47 -23.10 -4.16 -19.35
C GLY A 47 -23.86 -2.95 -18.82
N GLN A 48 -25.21 -2.99 -18.88
CA GLN A 48 -26.10 -1.93 -18.38
C GLN A 48 -26.07 -1.78 -16.86
N ASP A 49 -25.79 -2.86 -16.14
CA ASP A 49 -25.57 -2.82 -14.70
C ASP A 49 -24.08 -3.08 -14.47
N ASN A 50 -23.43 -2.33 -13.58
CA ASN A 50 -22.03 -2.56 -13.17
C ASN A 50 -21.78 -3.94 -12.51
N ALA A 51 -22.70 -4.89 -12.67
CA ALA A 51 -22.47 -6.31 -12.49
C ALA A 51 -21.39 -6.76 -13.49
N SER A 52 -20.27 -7.18 -12.91
CA SER A 52 -19.19 -7.90 -13.58
C SER A 52 -19.72 -8.88 -14.63
N VAL A 53 -19.03 -9.07 -15.77
CA VAL A 53 -19.34 -10.11 -16.79
C VAL A 53 -20.02 -11.29 -16.11
N ASP A 54 -21.29 -11.55 -16.42
CA ASP A 54 -21.99 -12.65 -15.79
C ASP A 54 -21.52 -13.95 -16.48
N ARG A 55 -21.03 -14.90 -15.69
CA ARG A 55 -20.69 -16.26 -16.14
C ARG A 55 -21.83 -16.85 -16.98
N GLY A 56 -23.08 -16.54 -16.65
CA GLY A 56 -24.25 -16.93 -17.43
C GLY A 56 -24.27 -16.34 -18.85
N GLN A 57 -23.89 -15.08 -19.02
CA GLN A 57 -23.84 -14.43 -20.34
C GLN A 57 -22.71 -14.98 -21.22
N LEU A 58 -21.54 -15.26 -20.62
CA LEU A 58 -20.44 -15.94 -21.33
C LEU A 58 -20.87 -17.34 -21.76
N THR A 59 -21.44 -18.12 -20.84
CA THR A 59 -21.95 -19.47 -21.12
C THR A 59 -22.98 -19.42 -22.25
N THR A 60 -23.95 -18.50 -22.17
CA THR A 60 -24.98 -18.30 -23.22
C THR A 60 -24.38 -17.93 -24.57
N ALA A 61 -23.35 -17.09 -24.59
CA ALA A 61 -22.66 -16.71 -25.82
C ALA A 61 -21.94 -17.90 -26.44
N LEU A 62 -21.15 -18.65 -25.65
CA LEU A 62 -20.43 -19.83 -26.13
C LEU A 62 -21.39 -20.94 -26.55
N THR A 63 -22.50 -21.12 -25.83
CA THR A 63 -23.58 -22.03 -26.24
C THR A 63 -24.40 -21.49 -27.42
N THR A 64 -24.15 -20.29 -27.94
CA THR A 64 -24.73 -19.87 -29.23
C THR A 64 -23.85 -20.31 -30.41
N TYR A 65 -22.57 -20.58 -30.16
CA TYR A 65 -21.55 -20.83 -31.19
C TYR A 65 -20.93 -22.25 -31.14
N TYR A 66 -21.43 -23.12 -30.26
CA TYR A 66 -21.02 -24.53 -30.18
C TYR A 66 -21.78 -25.40 -31.20
N SER A 67 -21.12 -26.46 -31.66
CA SER A 67 -21.82 -27.57 -32.31
C SER A 67 -22.28 -28.58 -31.24
N SER A 68 -23.56 -28.95 -31.26
CA SER A 68 -24.16 -29.86 -30.27
C SER A 68 -23.77 -31.33 -30.44
N ASP A 69 -23.05 -31.67 -31.51
CA ASP A 69 -22.73 -33.07 -31.80
C ASP A 69 -21.40 -33.19 -32.53
N ALA A 70 -20.44 -33.90 -31.91
CA ALA A 70 -19.31 -34.46 -32.64
C ALA A 70 -19.75 -35.53 -33.67
N ALA A 71 -20.99 -36.02 -33.56
CA ALA A 71 -21.58 -37.10 -34.36
C ALA A 71 -22.50 -36.63 -35.51
N SER A 72 -22.92 -35.36 -35.57
CA SER A 72 -23.96 -34.88 -36.51
C SER A 72 -23.44 -34.49 -37.89
N GLY A 73 -22.12 -34.58 -38.12
CA GLY A 73 -21.52 -34.26 -39.43
C GLY A 73 -21.63 -32.80 -39.86
N LEU A 74 -22.19 -31.91 -39.03
CA LEU A 74 -22.23 -30.47 -39.29
C LEU A 74 -20.82 -29.86 -39.11
N GLU A 75 -20.41 -29.04 -40.05
CA GLU A 75 -19.15 -28.28 -39.95
C GLU A 75 -19.16 -27.43 -38.66
N ASN A 76 -18.09 -27.54 -37.87
CA ASN A 76 -17.88 -26.68 -36.69
C ASN A 76 -16.86 -25.58 -37.06
N PRO A 77 -17.29 -24.49 -37.72
CA PRO A 77 -16.37 -23.47 -38.25
C PRO A 77 -15.52 -22.79 -37.17
N ASN A 78 -15.96 -22.88 -35.90
CA ASN A 78 -15.34 -22.25 -34.75
C ASN A 78 -14.48 -23.19 -33.90
N GLY A 79 -14.49 -24.51 -34.14
CA GLY A 79 -13.73 -25.48 -33.35
C GLY A 79 -14.16 -25.58 -31.87
N VAL A 80 -15.40 -25.18 -31.54
CA VAL A 80 -15.89 -25.15 -30.14
C VAL A 80 -16.82 -26.31 -29.86
N TYR A 81 -16.49 -27.09 -28.83
CA TYR A 81 -17.29 -28.20 -28.35
C TYR A 81 -17.76 -27.92 -26.92
N TYR A 82 -18.91 -28.46 -26.55
CA TYR A 82 -19.59 -28.16 -25.29
C TYR A 82 -20.18 -29.42 -24.67
N ALA A 83 -20.07 -29.52 -23.35
CA ALA A 83 -20.69 -30.55 -22.53
C ALA A 83 -21.16 -29.95 -21.20
N TRP A 84 -22.13 -30.59 -20.56
CA TRP A 84 -22.53 -30.20 -19.21
C TRP A 84 -22.87 -31.43 -18.37
N PHE A 85 -22.62 -31.32 -17.07
CA PHE A 85 -22.91 -32.38 -16.11
C PHE A 85 -23.45 -31.77 -14.81
N LYS A 86 -24.21 -32.56 -14.04
CA LYS A 86 -24.68 -32.17 -12.70
C LYS A 86 -23.73 -32.73 -11.65
N HIS A 87 -22.96 -31.86 -11.00
CA HIS A 87 -22.04 -32.19 -9.90
C HIS A 87 -21.65 -30.91 -9.13
N ASP A 88 -20.81 -31.04 -8.11
CA ASP A 88 -20.33 -29.90 -7.33
C ASP A 88 -19.40 -29.01 -8.16
N ASP A 89 -19.69 -27.72 -8.22
CA ASP A 89 -18.89 -26.72 -8.93
C ASP A 89 -17.45 -26.74 -8.39
N PRO A 90 -16.43 -26.94 -9.25
CA PRO A 90 -15.05 -27.13 -8.79
C PRO A 90 -14.44 -25.96 -8.01
N TYR A 91 -15.02 -24.76 -8.14
CA TYR A 91 -14.53 -23.53 -7.49
C TYR A 91 -15.32 -23.16 -6.24
N THR A 92 -16.63 -23.38 -6.25
CA THR A 92 -17.52 -22.98 -5.14
C THR A 92 -17.94 -24.13 -4.24
N GLY A 93 -17.74 -25.38 -4.67
CA GLY A 93 -18.20 -26.58 -3.97
C GLY A 93 -19.72 -26.74 -3.94
N LYS A 94 -20.48 -25.87 -4.62
CA LYS A 94 -21.93 -25.90 -4.62
C LYS A 94 -22.45 -26.90 -5.66
N PRO A 95 -23.45 -27.73 -5.34
CA PRO A 95 -24.06 -28.64 -6.30
C PRO A 95 -24.78 -27.84 -7.39
N GLY A 96 -24.54 -28.19 -8.66
CA GLY A 96 -25.14 -27.46 -9.76
C GLY A 96 -24.91 -28.09 -11.12
N ARG A 97 -25.37 -27.38 -12.16
CA ARG A 97 -25.02 -27.68 -13.55
C ARG A 97 -23.68 -27.00 -13.85
N VAL A 98 -22.66 -27.79 -14.17
CA VAL A 98 -21.34 -27.30 -14.55
C VAL A 98 -21.17 -27.48 -16.06
N HIS A 99 -20.76 -26.39 -16.70
CA HIS A 99 -20.61 -26.28 -18.15
C HIS A 99 -19.13 -26.40 -18.52
N TYR A 100 -18.82 -27.15 -19.58
CA TYR A 100 -17.47 -27.40 -20.06
C TYR A 100 -17.36 -27.07 -21.54
N PHE A 101 -16.24 -26.47 -21.93
CA PHE A 101 -15.95 -26.09 -23.30
C PHE A 101 -14.56 -26.60 -23.69
N TYR A 102 -14.45 -27.06 -24.94
CA TYR A 102 -13.22 -27.50 -25.56
C TYR A 102 -12.99 -26.71 -26.85
N TYR A 103 -11.74 -26.32 -27.08
CA TYR A 103 -11.32 -25.67 -28.31
C TYR A 103 -10.38 -26.59 -29.10
N ASP A 104 -10.78 -26.93 -30.32
CA ASP A 104 -9.92 -27.59 -31.30
C ASP A 104 -9.07 -26.53 -32.01
N SER A 105 -7.76 -26.56 -31.73
CA SER A 105 -6.81 -25.64 -32.34
C SER A 105 -6.55 -25.91 -33.82
N THR A 106 -6.73 -27.15 -34.29
CA THR A 106 -6.48 -27.54 -35.68
C THR A 106 -7.72 -27.47 -36.56
N LYS A 107 -8.91 -27.38 -35.96
CA LYS A 107 -10.23 -27.45 -36.62
C LYS A 107 -10.49 -28.73 -37.41
N GLU A 108 -9.62 -29.72 -37.26
CA GLU A 108 -9.68 -31.03 -37.91
C GLU A 108 -9.84 -32.16 -36.88
N ASN A 109 -9.59 -31.88 -35.60
CA ASN A 109 -9.64 -32.84 -34.52
C ASN A 109 -11.03 -32.84 -33.87
N LYS A 110 -11.78 -33.92 -34.09
CA LYS A 110 -13.03 -34.16 -33.35
C LYS A 110 -12.69 -34.74 -31.97
N PRO A 111 -12.84 -33.99 -30.86
CA PRO A 111 -12.62 -34.56 -29.53
C PRO A 111 -13.69 -35.61 -29.27
N THR A 112 -13.31 -36.68 -28.56
CA THR A 112 -14.31 -37.61 -28.03
C THR A 112 -15.10 -36.89 -26.94
N PRO A 113 -16.44 -36.80 -27.05
CA PRO A 113 -17.24 -36.14 -26.03
C PRO A 113 -17.09 -36.85 -24.67
N PRO A 114 -16.91 -36.10 -23.57
CA PRO A 114 -16.87 -36.71 -22.24
C PRO A 114 -18.21 -37.37 -21.94
N ARG A 115 -18.19 -38.56 -21.34
CA ARG A 115 -19.42 -39.31 -20.98
C ARG A 115 -19.87 -38.97 -19.56
N SER A 116 -18.93 -38.59 -18.72
CA SER A 116 -19.14 -38.19 -17.33
C SER A 116 -18.27 -37.00 -16.97
N TRP A 117 -18.64 -36.28 -15.91
CA TRP A 117 -17.81 -35.21 -15.33
C TRP A 117 -16.43 -35.72 -14.88
N ARG A 118 -16.31 -37.02 -14.55
CA ARG A 118 -15.05 -37.67 -14.18
C ARG A 118 -14.06 -37.78 -15.35
N ASP A 119 -14.56 -37.76 -16.58
CA ASP A 119 -13.76 -37.84 -17.80
C ASP A 119 -13.23 -36.46 -18.23
N VAL A 120 -13.67 -35.40 -17.55
CA VAL A 120 -13.27 -34.02 -17.85
C VAL A 120 -12.05 -33.64 -17.01
N ALA A 121 -10.93 -33.39 -17.67
CA ALA A 121 -9.72 -32.89 -17.04
C ALA A 121 -9.64 -31.36 -17.13
N ASP A 122 -10.18 -30.65 -16.13
CA ASP A 122 -9.85 -29.24 -15.90
C ASP A 122 -8.68 -29.16 -14.91
N PRO A 123 -7.41 -29.10 -15.38
CA PRO A 123 -6.25 -29.05 -14.49
C PRO A 123 -6.14 -27.73 -13.71
N TYR A 124 -6.93 -26.71 -14.10
CA TYR A 124 -6.84 -25.36 -13.58
C TYR A 124 -7.86 -25.10 -12.47
N ALA A 125 -8.94 -25.86 -12.41
CA ALA A 125 -9.98 -25.75 -11.39
C ALA A 125 -9.47 -25.79 -9.94
N LYS A 126 -8.37 -26.51 -9.68
CA LYS A 126 -7.74 -26.62 -8.35
C LYS A 126 -6.45 -25.79 -8.20
N SER A 127 -6.08 -25.03 -9.22
CA SER A 127 -4.87 -24.21 -9.18
C SER A 127 -5.06 -23.04 -8.22
N VAL A 128 -4.15 -22.86 -7.26
CA VAL A 128 -4.15 -21.73 -6.32
C VAL A 128 -4.23 -20.39 -7.06
N GLN A 129 -3.51 -20.25 -8.18
CA GLN A 129 -3.54 -19.03 -8.99
C GLN A 129 -4.91 -18.74 -9.60
N MET A 130 -5.66 -19.78 -9.98
CA MET A 130 -7.00 -19.65 -10.56
C MET A 130 -8.05 -19.42 -9.46
N VAL A 131 -7.95 -20.14 -8.34
CA VAL A 131 -8.84 -20.00 -7.17
C VAL A 131 -8.74 -18.58 -6.59
N GLU A 132 -7.51 -18.10 -6.36
CA GLU A 132 -7.23 -16.76 -5.83
C GLU A 132 -7.36 -15.63 -6.87
N ARG A 133 -7.76 -15.93 -8.12
CA ARG A 133 -7.88 -14.95 -9.23
C ARG A 133 -6.58 -14.20 -9.53
N ARG A 134 -5.41 -14.80 -9.26
CA ARG A 134 -4.07 -14.25 -9.50
C ARG A 134 -3.48 -14.63 -10.86
N VAL A 135 -4.26 -15.29 -11.72
CA VAL A 135 -3.81 -15.72 -13.06
C VAL A 135 -3.49 -14.51 -13.93
N GLN A 136 -2.33 -14.56 -14.62
CA GLN A 136 -1.93 -13.57 -15.61
C GLN A 136 -1.96 -14.19 -17.01
N VAL A 137 -2.64 -13.52 -17.93
CA VAL A 137 -2.66 -13.90 -19.35
C VAL A 137 -1.88 -12.83 -20.13
N VAL A 138 -0.70 -13.20 -20.64
CA VAL A 138 0.23 -12.29 -21.31
C VAL A 138 -0.42 -11.67 -22.56
N ARG A 139 -0.13 -10.39 -22.82
CA ARG A 139 -0.61 -9.67 -23.99
C ARG A 139 0.18 -9.98 -25.25
N ASN A 140 -0.49 -10.41 -26.33
CA ASN A 140 0.14 -10.53 -27.64
C ASN A 140 -0.19 -9.31 -28.49
N ARG A 141 0.67 -8.28 -28.40
CA ARG A 141 0.49 -7.00 -29.13
C ARG A 141 0.47 -7.14 -30.65
N ASN A 142 0.92 -8.27 -31.19
CA ASN A 142 0.98 -8.53 -32.62
C ASN A 142 -0.26 -9.28 -33.14
N ASN A 143 -1.19 -9.69 -32.27
CA ASN A 143 -2.39 -10.41 -32.66
C ASN A 143 -3.50 -9.44 -33.08
N ALA A 144 -3.84 -9.42 -34.38
CA ALA A 144 -4.85 -8.54 -34.95
C ALA A 144 -6.26 -8.76 -34.37
N GLU A 145 -6.61 -10.00 -34.00
CA GLU A 145 -7.91 -10.31 -33.40
C GLU A 145 -7.96 -9.85 -31.94
N GLU A 146 -6.85 -9.92 -31.17
CA GLU A 146 -6.78 -9.32 -29.83
C GLU A 146 -6.96 -7.80 -29.90
N ALA A 147 -6.29 -7.13 -30.84
CA ALA A 147 -6.44 -5.69 -31.05
C ALA A 147 -7.86 -5.30 -31.46
N LYS A 148 -8.58 -6.17 -32.19
CA LYS A 148 -9.98 -5.98 -32.56
C LYS A 148 -10.93 -6.16 -31.37
N VAL A 149 -10.67 -7.13 -30.50
CA VAL A 149 -11.40 -7.30 -29.22
C VAL A 149 -11.21 -6.05 -28.36
N GLU A 150 -9.98 -5.60 -28.14
CA GLU A 150 -9.69 -4.43 -27.31
C GLU A 150 -10.33 -3.14 -27.85
N ARG A 151 -10.28 -2.92 -29.17
CA ARG A 151 -10.98 -1.79 -29.82
C ARG A 151 -12.49 -1.87 -29.67
N SER A 152 -13.06 -3.06 -29.79
CA SER A 152 -14.52 -3.27 -29.65
C SER A 152 -14.98 -3.06 -28.20
N ILE A 153 -14.20 -3.52 -27.22
CA ILE A 153 -14.46 -3.26 -25.80
C ILE A 153 -14.44 -1.75 -25.55
N ARG A 154 -13.40 -1.04 -26.02
CA ARG A 154 -13.29 0.42 -25.87
C ARG A 154 -14.51 1.14 -26.45
N ALA A 155 -14.88 0.83 -27.68
CA ALA A 155 -16.03 1.47 -28.33
C ALA A 155 -17.36 1.24 -27.59
N LEU A 156 -17.56 0.05 -26.99
CA LEU A 156 -18.76 -0.23 -26.19
C LEU A 156 -18.77 0.52 -24.86
N VAL A 157 -17.62 0.64 -24.20
CA VAL A 157 -17.49 1.41 -22.95
C VAL A 157 -17.69 2.90 -23.22
N ASP A 158 -17.07 3.44 -24.26
CA ASP A 158 -17.22 4.85 -24.65
C ASP A 158 -18.68 5.18 -24.98
N LYS A 159 -19.35 4.28 -25.72
CA LYS A 159 -20.78 4.42 -26.02
C LYS A 159 -21.62 4.40 -24.74
N LYS A 160 -21.37 3.47 -23.82
CA LYS A 160 -22.08 3.39 -22.54
C LYS A 160 -21.91 4.69 -21.74
N ASN A 161 -20.67 5.16 -21.59
CA ASN A 161 -20.38 6.38 -20.84
C ASN A 161 -21.10 7.60 -21.44
N LYS A 162 -21.19 7.66 -22.78
CA LYS A 162 -21.97 8.68 -23.47
C LYS A 162 -23.46 8.57 -23.16
N ASP A 163 -24.03 7.38 -23.27
CA ASP A 163 -25.46 7.11 -23.00
C ASP A 163 -25.81 7.42 -21.53
N ASP A 164 -24.93 7.08 -20.58
CA ASP A 164 -25.10 7.34 -19.14
C ASP A 164 -24.99 8.84 -18.82
N ASN A 165 -24.05 9.56 -19.44
CA ASN A 165 -23.94 11.01 -19.31
C ASN A 165 -25.17 11.73 -19.88
N GLU A 166 -25.68 11.30 -21.04
CA GLU A 166 -26.92 11.84 -21.61
C GLU A 166 -28.13 11.60 -20.71
N ARG A 167 -28.19 10.45 -20.02
CA ARG A 167 -29.23 10.17 -19.01
C ARG A 167 -29.12 11.08 -17.80
N LEU A 168 -27.91 11.31 -17.27
CA LEU A 168 -27.68 12.20 -16.13
C LEU A 168 -28.05 13.66 -16.47
N ILE A 169 -27.69 14.13 -17.66
CA ILE A 169 -28.05 15.49 -18.14
C ILE A 169 -29.57 15.62 -18.24
N LYS A 170 -30.27 14.62 -18.81
CA LYS A 170 -31.74 14.62 -18.88
C LYS A 170 -32.39 14.60 -17.50
N ALA A 171 -31.87 13.82 -16.56
CA ALA A 171 -32.37 13.77 -15.19
C ALA A 171 -32.18 15.11 -14.45
N ARG A 172 -31.02 15.77 -14.65
CA ARG A 172 -30.75 17.09 -14.09
C ARG A 172 -31.71 18.16 -14.62
N ASN A 173 -31.95 18.17 -15.92
CA ASN A 173 -32.85 19.15 -16.56
C ASN A 173 -34.33 18.87 -16.23
N ALA A 174 -34.71 17.65 -15.89
CA ALA A 174 -36.04 17.32 -15.39
C ALA A 174 -36.25 17.73 -13.91
N GLY A 175 -35.15 17.89 -13.14
CA GLY A 175 -35.18 18.28 -11.73
C GLY A 175 -35.18 19.78 -11.45
N SER A 176 -34.99 20.63 -12.47
CA SER A 176 -35.00 22.10 -12.33
C SER A 176 -36.35 22.75 -12.71
N GLY A 177 -37.40 21.95 -12.90
CA GLY A 177 -38.76 22.44 -13.20
C GLY A 177 -39.65 22.39 -11.98
N GLY A 178 -39.45 23.30 -11.03
CA GLY A 178 -40.34 23.40 -9.88
C GLY A 178 -39.81 24.31 -8.81
N LEU A 179 -40.10 25.61 -8.96
CA LEU A 179 -40.30 26.66 -7.97
C LEU A 179 -39.87 27.97 -8.64
N ASP A 180 -40.84 28.74 -9.10
CA ASP A 180 -40.90 30.18 -8.88
C ASP A 180 -42.25 30.70 -9.37
N GLY A 181 -43.06 31.08 -8.40
CA GLY A 181 -44.26 31.87 -8.56
C GLY A 181 -44.36 32.76 -7.34
N MET A 182 -43.95 34.03 -7.51
CA MET A 182 -44.58 35.27 -7.02
C MET A 182 -43.55 36.38 -6.78
N ASP A 183 -43.58 37.29 -7.76
CA ASP A 183 -43.80 38.74 -7.64
C ASP A 183 -42.64 39.68 -7.26
N GLU A 184 -42.23 40.42 -8.31
CA GLU A 184 -42.24 41.90 -8.45
C GLU A 184 -41.52 42.76 -7.40
N ASP A 185 -40.45 43.45 -7.81
CA ASP A 185 -40.58 44.87 -8.22
C ASP A 185 -39.29 45.43 -8.83
N ASP A 186 -39.51 46.38 -9.75
CA ASP A 186 -38.60 47.02 -10.69
C ASP A 186 -37.55 47.96 -10.07
N ASP A 187 -36.40 48.10 -10.74
CA ASP A 187 -35.98 49.33 -11.45
C ASP A 187 -34.44 49.47 -11.60
N ASP A 188 -34.06 49.40 -12.87
CA ASP A 188 -33.23 50.35 -13.63
C ASP A 188 -31.67 50.40 -13.58
N ASP A 189 -31.18 50.34 -14.82
CA ASP A 189 -29.99 50.91 -15.45
C ASP A 189 -28.56 50.50 -15.04
N SER A 190 -27.86 49.74 -15.91
CA SER A 190 -27.06 50.33 -17.00
C SER A 190 -26.16 49.32 -17.74
N ASN A 191 -26.03 49.57 -19.04
CA ASN A 191 -25.54 48.72 -20.11
C ASN A 191 -24.04 48.34 -20.13
N GLU A 192 -23.82 47.19 -20.78
CA GLU A 192 -22.74 46.81 -21.71
C GLU A 192 -21.26 46.96 -21.28
N ASP A 193 -20.58 45.81 -21.13
CA ASP A 193 -19.53 45.45 -22.08
C ASP A 193 -19.20 43.95 -22.04
N ASP A 194 -19.63 43.29 -23.11
CA ASP A 194 -19.21 41.97 -23.55
C ASP A 194 -17.73 42.01 -23.96
N LYS A 195 -16.87 41.27 -23.26
CA LYS A 195 -15.77 40.52 -23.90
C LYS A 195 -15.02 39.56 -22.97
N SER A 196 -14.97 38.34 -23.49
CA SER A 196 -13.84 37.40 -23.47
C SER A 196 -13.82 36.34 -22.36
N ASN A 197 -14.32 35.17 -22.77
CA ASN A 197 -13.62 33.88 -22.77
C ASN A 197 -12.69 33.55 -21.61
N GLY A 198 -13.11 32.54 -20.85
CA GLY A 198 -12.16 31.60 -20.26
C GLY A 198 -12.74 30.91 -19.04
N GLU A 199 -13.48 29.82 -19.23
CA GLU A 199 -13.48 28.69 -18.29
C GLU A 199 -14.19 27.46 -18.90
N GLU A 200 -13.55 26.83 -19.88
CA GLU A 200 -13.70 25.39 -20.06
C GLU A 200 -12.97 24.70 -18.89
N LYS A 201 -13.68 24.52 -17.76
CA LYS A 201 -13.29 23.50 -16.78
C LYS A 201 -13.52 22.12 -17.42
N LEU A 202 -12.49 21.62 -18.09
CA LEU A 202 -12.41 20.25 -18.59
C LEU A 202 -12.64 19.28 -17.43
N ASN A 203 -13.82 18.67 -17.40
CA ASN A 203 -14.21 17.69 -16.38
C ASN A 203 -13.49 16.36 -16.66
N ASN A 204 -12.31 16.16 -16.04
CA ASN A 204 -11.41 15.03 -16.26
C ASN A 204 -11.86 13.69 -15.61
N GLN A 205 -13.09 13.65 -15.07
CA GLN A 205 -13.72 12.49 -14.43
C GLN A 205 -13.77 11.25 -15.34
N ASN A 206 -13.92 11.44 -16.65
CA ASN A 206 -14.07 10.34 -17.62
C ASN A 206 -12.74 9.85 -18.22
N HIS A 207 -11.59 10.25 -17.65
CA HIS A 207 -10.29 9.91 -18.21
C HIS A 207 -9.90 8.45 -17.89
N MET A 208 -9.65 7.63 -18.93
CA MET A 208 -9.28 6.20 -18.85
C MET A 208 -8.11 5.86 -17.91
N GLY A 209 -7.25 6.84 -17.62
CA GLY A 209 -6.16 6.74 -16.66
C GLY A 209 -6.61 6.53 -15.20
N TRP A 210 -7.81 6.98 -14.81
CA TRP A 210 -8.37 6.79 -13.47
C TRP A 210 -8.89 5.37 -13.25
N LEU A 211 -9.34 4.73 -14.32
CA LEU A 211 -9.82 3.33 -14.33
C LEU A 211 -8.66 2.32 -14.41
N SER A 212 -7.41 2.79 -14.41
CA SER A 212 -6.23 1.93 -14.48
C SER A 212 -5.94 1.29 -13.11
N SER A 213 -5.47 0.04 -13.12
CA SER A 213 -4.94 -0.60 -11.91
C SER A 213 -3.76 0.17 -11.30
N GLU A 214 -3.09 0.99 -12.10
CA GLU A 214 -2.03 1.90 -11.65
C GLU A 214 -2.60 3.03 -10.79
N ALA A 215 -3.70 3.68 -11.22
CA ALA A 215 -4.38 4.69 -10.42
C ALA A 215 -4.96 4.09 -9.12
N GLY A 216 -5.62 2.93 -9.19
CA GLY A 216 -6.09 2.23 -7.99
C GLY A 216 -4.95 1.91 -7.02
N MET A 217 -3.83 1.37 -7.51
CA MET A 217 -2.67 1.10 -6.67
C MET A 217 -2.03 2.39 -6.11
N LEU A 218 -1.98 3.45 -6.91
CA LEU A 218 -1.33 4.70 -6.54
C LEU A 218 -2.13 5.48 -5.51
N PHE A 219 -3.44 5.56 -5.67
CA PHE A 219 -4.33 6.41 -4.88
C PHE A 219 -5.15 5.63 -3.85
N LEU A 220 -5.45 4.35 -4.04
CA LEU A 220 -6.25 3.55 -3.08
C LEU A 220 -5.42 2.49 -2.34
N GLY A 221 -4.15 2.29 -2.71
CA GLY A 221 -3.28 1.35 -2.01
C GLY A 221 -3.60 -0.14 -2.25
N SER A 222 -4.57 -0.44 -3.12
CA SER A 222 -4.86 -1.80 -3.59
C SER A 222 -5.29 -1.78 -5.06
N LYS A 223 -4.96 -2.85 -5.80
CA LYS A 223 -5.43 -3.05 -7.18
C LYS A 223 -6.89 -3.52 -7.24
N ASP A 224 -7.39 -4.02 -6.12
CA ASP A 224 -8.72 -4.58 -5.93
C ASP A 224 -9.57 -3.70 -4.99
N ALA A 225 -9.17 -2.44 -4.75
CA ALA A 225 -9.96 -1.52 -3.95
C ALA A 225 -11.31 -1.26 -4.65
N ASP A 226 -12.40 -1.52 -3.94
CA ASP A 226 -13.75 -1.18 -4.37
C ASP A 226 -13.96 0.34 -4.21
N GLY A 227 -14.36 1.01 -5.29
CA GLY A 227 -14.69 2.44 -5.28
C GLY A 227 -14.07 3.24 -6.43
N ASP A 228 -14.70 4.35 -6.79
CA ASP A 228 -14.20 5.25 -7.82
C ASP A 228 -13.02 6.07 -7.27
N VAL A 229 -11.88 6.01 -7.95
CA VAL A 229 -10.64 6.68 -7.52
C VAL A 229 -10.84 8.19 -7.42
N VAL A 230 -11.63 8.78 -8.33
CA VAL A 230 -11.90 10.22 -8.37
C VAL A 230 -12.77 10.63 -7.19
N ASP A 231 -13.86 9.89 -6.94
CA ASP A 231 -14.76 10.18 -5.81
C ASP A 231 -14.03 10.07 -4.47
N ILE A 232 -13.21 9.02 -4.30
CA ILE A 232 -12.41 8.83 -3.09
C ILE A 232 -11.36 9.93 -2.93
N LEU A 233 -10.73 10.37 -4.02
CA LEU A 233 -9.79 11.51 -3.97
C LEU A 233 -10.49 12.80 -3.58
N GLN A 234 -11.69 13.07 -4.10
CA GLN A 234 -12.49 14.24 -3.74
C GLN A 234 -12.86 14.21 -2.25
N GLU A 235 -13.32 13.07 -1.74
CA GLU A 235 -13.61 12.89 -0.30
C GLU A 235 -12.35 13.13 0.55
N ARG A 236 -11.21 12.56 0.16
CA ARG A 236 -9.93 12.73 0.85
C ARG A 236 -9.44 14.17 0.82
N ILE A 237 -9.59 14.88 -0.30
CA ILE A 237 -9.29 16.32 -0.38
C ILE A 237 -10.15 17.09 0.63
N GLY A 238 -11.43 16.73 0.77
CA GLY A 238 -12.31 17.27 1.80
C GLY A 238 -11.76 17.04 3.22
N ASN A 239 -11.38 15.80 3.54
CA ASN A 239 -10.81 15.45 4.84
C ASN A 239 -9.46 16.12 5.12
N LEU A 240 -8.58 16.21 4.11
CA LEU A 240 -7.29 16.92 4.20
C LEU A 240 -7.46 18.43 4.36
N THR A 241 -8.54 19.00 3.82
CA THR A 241 -8.82 20.44 3.95
C THR A 241 -9.21 20.83 5.38
N LYS A 242 -9.84 19.91 6.12
CA LYS A 242 -10.23 20.15 7.52
C LYS A 242 -9.04 20.49 8.41
N VAL A 243 -7.82 20.08 8.04
CA VAL A 243 -6.59 20.34 8.82
C VAL A 243 -6.25 21.83 8.95
N LEU A 244 -6.83 22.69 8.12
CA LEU A 244 -6.72 24.15 8.24
C LEU A 244 -7.55 24.71 9.41
N GLN A 245 -8.46 23.92 9.98
CA GLN A 245 -9.28 24.26 11.14
C GLN A 245 -8.59 23.86 12.45
N VAL A 246 -9.02 24.46 13.56
CA VAL A 246 -8.55 24.10 14.90
C VAL A 246 -8.85 22.62 15.18
N ASN A 247 -7.83 21.85 15.58
CA ASN A 247 -7.90 20.40 15.77
C ASN A 247 -8.28 19.58 14.54
N GLY A 248 -8.25 20.17 13.34
CA GLY A 248 -8.59 19.51 12.09
C GLY A 248 -7.67 18.34 11.73
N TYR A 249 -6.46 18.28 12.28
CA TYR A 249 -5.55 17.14 12.09
C TYR A 249 -6.16 15.80 12.51
N LYS A 250 -7.16 15.79 13.40
CA LYS A 250 -7.85 14.58 13.86
C LYS A 250 -8.61 13.87 12.73
N SER A 251 -9.09 14.58 11.71
CA SER A 251 -9.84 13.96 10.60
C SER A 251 -8.98 13.18 9.61
N VAL A 252 -7.65 13.27 9.75
CA VAL A 252 -6.68 12.62 8.86
C VAL A 252 -5.68 11.77 9.63
N LEU A 253 -5.95 11.49 10.91
CA LEU A 253 -5.06 10.76 11.79
C LEU A 253 -5.75 9.49 12.27
N GLN A 254 -5.03 8.38 12.24
CA GLN A 254 -5.47 7.14 12.88
C GLN A 254 -5.71 7.39 14.38
N SER A 255 -6.96 7.22 14.84
CA SER A 255 -7.32 7.33 16.25
C SER A 255 -6.98 6.04 17.01
N ALA A 256 -6.62 6.18 18.29
CA ALA A 256 -6.75 5.08 19.25
C ALA A 256 -8.22 4.93 19.62
N ASP A 257 -8.66 3.70 19.92
CA ASP A 257 -9.90 3.50 20.64
C ASP A 257 -9.76 4.14 22.04
N ASP A 258 -10.64 5.10 22.29
CA ASP A 258 -11.00 5.81 23.53
C ASP A 258 -10.01 6.69 24.34
N ASP A 259 -8.69 6.55 24.34
CA ASP A 259 -7.84 7.37 25.26
C ASP A 259 -6.52 7.90 24.66
N GLY A 260 -6.52 8.29 23.39
CA GLY A 260 -5.29 8.72 22.70
C GLY A 260 -4.64 9.98 23.30
N ALA A 261 -3.43 9.85 23.84
CA ALA A 261 -2.60 10.95 24.34
C ALA A 261 -2.54 12.12 23.35
N GLU A 262 -2.79 13.34 23.84
CA GLU A 262 -2.82 14.52 23.00
C GLU A 262 -1.46 14.73 22.30
N LEU A 263 -1.50 14.86 20.96
CA LEU A 263 -0.28 15.15 20.20
C LEU A 263 0.32 16.49 20.63
N ASN A 264 1.65 16.54 20.72
CA ASN A 264 2.33 17.81 20.93
C ASN A 264 2.22 18.72 19.69
N ASP A 265 2.47 20.02 19.88
CA ASP A 265 2.29 21.03 18.83
C ASP A 265 3.14 20.75 17.58
N HIS A 266 4.35 20.21 17.76
CA HIS A 266 5.21 19.84 16.64
C HIS A 266 4.61 18.67 15.83
N GLN A 267 4.07 17.65 16.50
CA GLN A 267 3.39 16.53 15.84
C GLN A 267 2.12 16.99 15.11
N LYS A 268 1.31 17.86 15.74
CA LYS A 268 0.14 18.49 15.12
C LYS A 268 0.53 19.27 13.86
N TRP A 269 1.53 20.14 13.97
CA TRP A 269 2.08 20.89 12.84
C TRP A 269 2.59 19.98 11.73
N HIS A 270 3.32 18.92 12.07
CA HIS A 270 3.90 17.99 11.09
C HIS A 270 2.83 17.21 10.31
N ILE A 271 1.75 16.75 10.97
CA ILE A 271 0.59 16.16 10.29
C ILE A 271 -0.08 17.19 9.38
N GLY A 272 -0.19 18.44 9.85
CA GLY A 272 -0.66 19.57 9.07
C GLY A 272 0.10 19.77 7.76
N GLN A 273 1.43 19.80 7.84
CA GLN A 273 2.27 19.91 6.65
C GLN A 273 2.03 18.75 5.67
N LYS A 274 2.03 17.50 6.16
CA LYS A 274 1.74 16.33 5.30
C LYS A 274 0.41 16.47 4.57
N ALA A 275 -0.63 16.91 5.27
CA ALA A 275 -1.96 17.06 4.72
C ALA A 275 -2.02 18.13 3.63
N ILE A 276 -1.36 19.28 3.82
CA ILE A 276 -1.34 20.40 2.86
C ILE A 276 -0.70 19.98 1.54
N TYR A 277 0.50 19.38 1.58
CA TYR A 277 1.18 18.94 0.35
C TYR A 277 0.42 17.82 -0.37
N LEU A 278 -0.15 16.86 0.37
CA LEU A 278 -0.89 15.77 -0.22
C LEU A 278 -2.23 16.24 -0.83
N ARG A 279 -2.91 17.19 -0.17
CA ARG A 279 -4.12 17.84 -0.68
C ARG A 279 -3.86 18.50 -2.03
N GLU A 280 -2.79 19.28 -2.14
CA GLU A 280 -2.49 19.97 -3.40
C GLU A 280 -2.10 18.99 -4.50
N ALA A 281 -1.33 17.95 -4.18
CA ALA A 281 -0.99 16.90 -5.13
C ALA A 281 -2.22 16.13 -5.63
N TYR A 282 -3.22 15.87 -4.77
CA TYR A 282 -4.47 15.24 -5.19
C TYR A 282 -5.34 16.14 -6.06
N LYS A 283 -5.44 17.45 -5.76
CA LYS A 283 -6.12 18.41 -6.65
C LYS A 283 -5.50 18.45 -8.04
N LEU A 284 -4.18 18.56 -8.09
CA LEU A 284 -3.41 18.51 -9.33
C LEU A 284 -3.58 17.20 -10.09
N ALA A 285 -3.69 16.07 -9.37
CA ALA A 285 -4.03 14.81 -10.00
C ALA A 285 -5.40 14.88 -10.65
N LEU A 286 -6.45 15.31 -9.93
CA LEU A 286 -7.80 15.47 -10.49
C LEU A 286 -7.83 16.39 -11.73
N GLU A 287 -7.00 17.43 -11.75
CA GLU A 287 -6.87 18.35 -12.87
C GLU A 287 -6.15 17.72 -14.09
N LYS A 288 -5.04 17.00 -13.88
CA LYS A 288 -4.05 16.71 -14.95
C LYS A 288 -3.75 15.24 -15.20
N TRP A 289 -4.23 14.34 -14.35
CA TRP A 289 -3.93 12.91 -14.47
C TRP A 289 -4.52 12.34 -15.76
N GLY A 290 -3.67 11.80 -16.63
CA GLY A 290 -4.17 11.08 -17.80
C GLY A 290 -3.43 11.22 -19.11
N ASN A 291 -2.71 12.32 -19.33
CA ASN A 291 -2.02 12.57 -20.60
C ASN A 291 -0.52 12.79 -20.36
N GLN A 292 0.28 11.71 -20.37
CA GLN A 292 1.75 11.74 -20.26
C GLN A 292 2.33 12.37 -18.96
N VAL A 293 1.48 12.82 -18.04
CA VAL A 293 1.85 13.31 -16.72
C VAL A 293 1.96 12.12 -15.76
N ASN A 294 3.08 12.04 -15.04
CA ASN A 294 3.28 11.03 -14.01
C ASN A 294 3.11 11.62 -12.60
N TRP A 295 2.95 10.76 -11.60
CA TRP A 295 2.75 11.19 -10.22
C TRP A 295 3.90 12.04 -9.66
N MET A 296 5.12 11.79 -10.10
CA MET A 296 6.28 12.56 -9.66
C MET A 296 6.24 13.99 -10.19
N SER A 297 5.84 14.23 -11.44
CA SER A 297 5.62 15.58 -11.96
C SER A 297 4.50 16.32 -11.22
N ILE A 298 3.42 15.62 -10.84
CA ILE A 298 2.36 16.20 -10.01
C ILE A 298 2.90 16.60 -8.63
N CYS A 299 3.73 15.75 -8.01
CA CYS A 299 4.35 16.07 -6.71
C CYS A 299 5.30 17.27 -6.79
N ILE A 300 6.02 17.44 -7.91
CA ILE A 300 6.89 18.62 -8.13
C ILE A 300 6.02 19.89 -8.17
N GLU A 301 4.99 19.90 -9.02
CA GLU A 301 4.10 21.06 -9.13
C GLU A 301 3.36 21.35 -7.83
N ALA A 302 2.97 20.32 -7.07
CA ALA A 302 2.33 20.50 -5.76
C ALA A 302 3.25 21.20 -4.77
N ILE A 303 4.55 20.87 -4.77
CA ILE A 303 5.54 21.55 -3.91
C ILE A 303 5.68 23.01 -4.31
N ASP A 304 5.76 23.30 -5.62
CA ASP A 304 5.91 24.66 -6.11
C ASP A 304 4.67 25.51 -5.76
N ARG A 305 3.45 25.01 -5.98
CA ARG A 305 2.21 25.71 -5.59
C ARG A 305 2.14 25.94 -4.08
N VAL A 306 2.42 24.93 -3.27
CA VAL A 306 2.37 25.06 -1.80
C VAL A 306 3.42 26.04 -1.28
N LYS A 307 4.58 26.13 -1.95
CA LYS A 307 5.64 27.09 -1.64
C LYS A 307 5.22 28.54 -1.90
N GLU A 308 4.39 28.80 -2.92
CA GLU A 308 3.84 30.14 -3.18
C GLU A 308 2.95 30.64 -2.02
N PHE A 309 2.30 29.72 -1.31
CA PHE A 309 1.51 30.03 -0.11
C PHE A 309 2.35 30.11 1.19
N GLY A 310 3.68 30.11 1.08
CA GLY A 310 4.59 30.32 2.22
C GLY A 310 5.03 29.05 2.95
N TYR A 311 4.71 27.86 2.43
CA TYR A 311 5.13 26.58 3.03
C TYR A 311 6.34 25.99 2.30
N SER A 312 7.50 25.95 2.97
CA SER A 312 8.76 25.49 2.37
C SER A 312 9.39 24.27 3.06
N SER A 313 8.63 23.55 3.90
CA SER A 313 9.17 22.43 4.68
C SER A 313 9.47 21.19 3.85
N VAL A 314 8.84 21.03 2.69
CA VAL A 314 9.07 19.90 1.77
C VAL A 314 9.63 20.40 0.46
N THR A 315 10.78 19.87 0.06
CA THR A 315 11.49 20.25 -1.18
C THR A 315 11.66 19.07 -2.15
N SER A 316 11.40 17.84 -1.69
CA SER A 316 11.57 16.63 -2.49
C SER A 316 10.22 16.05 -2.89
N PRO A 317 9.96 15.82 -4.19
CA PRO A 317 8.71 15.18 -4.63
C PRO A 317 8.57 13.76 -4.07
N ARG A 318 9.68 13.06 -3.78
CA ARG A 318 9.63 11.73 -3.15
C ARG A 318 8.97 11.76 -1.78
N THR A 319 9.18 12.83 -1.02
CA THR A 319 8.57 13.01 0.30
C THR A 319 7.05 13.06 0.21
N VAL A 320 6.50 13.80 -0.77
CA VAL A 320 5.05 13.85 -1.02
C VAL A 320 4.53 12.48 -1.50
N MET A 321 5.30 11.77 -2.31
CA MET A 321 4.96 10.38 -2.70
C MET A 321 4.91 9.43 -1.50
N ASP A 322 5.81 9.58 -0.53
CA ASP A 322 5.83 8.77 0.68
C ASP A 322 4.67 9.12 1.62
N TYR A 323 4.27 10.40 1.69
CA TYR A 323 3.03 10.80 2.36
C TYR A 323 1.81 10.12 1.73
N ASN A 324 1.73 10.10 0.40
CA ASN A 324 0.68 9.39 -0.32
C ASN A 324 0.69 7.88 0.02
N LYS A 325 1.87 7.22 0.02
CA LYS A 325 1.95 5.79 0.38
C LYS A 325 1.43 5.49 1.78
N ALA A 326 1.75 6.36 2.75
CA ALA A 326 1.30 6.21 4.12
C ALA A 326 -0.21 6.44 4.28
N PHE A 327 -0.78 7.34 3.48
CA PHE A 327 -2.17 7.78 3.60
C PHE A 327 -3.16 6.95 2.76
N ARG A 328 -2.75 6.51 1.57
CA ARG A 328 -3.64 6.05 0.49
C ARG A 328 -4.48 4.81 0.79
N LYS A 329 -4.09 4.01 1.78
CA LYS A 329 -4.78 2.75 2.11
C LYS A 329 -6.08 3.03 2.87
N ASP A 330 -5.96 3.74 3.98
CA ASP A 330 -7.08 3.95 4.92
C ASP A 330 -7.60 5.40 4.91
N GLY A 331 -6.97 6.29 4.13
CA GLY A 331 -7.30 7.72 4.14
C GLY A 331 -6.89 8.43 5.43
N LEU A 332 -5.95 7.85 6.18
CA LEU A 332 -5.48 8.31 7.47
C LEU A 332 -3.95 8.22 7.54
N PHE A 333 -3.32 9.21 8.15
CA PHE A 333 -1.91 9.13 8.51
C PHE A 333 -1.74 8.22 9.74
N PRO A 334 -0.68 7.39 9.75
CA PRO A 334 -0.37 6.58 10.92
C PRO A 334 -0.09 7.45 12.15
N HIS A 335 -0.57 7.03 13.31
CA HIS A 335 -0.35 7.76 14.54
C HIS A 335 1.16 7.88 14.87
N PRO A 336 1.67 9.05 15.33
CA PRO A 336 3.07 9.21 15.72
C PRO A 336 3.52 8.25 16.82
N CYS A 337 2.62 7.98 17.77
CA CYS A 337 2.84 6.97 18.80
C CYS A 337 2.74 5.55 18.21
N TYR A 338 3.83 4.78 18.36
CA TYR A 338 3.94 3.40 17.86
C TYR A 338 2.89 2.46 18.47
N THR A 339 2.59 2.63 19.77
CA THR A 339 1.64 1.77 20.51
C THR A 339 0.20 1.97 20.01
N ILE A 340 -0.18 3.21 19.68
CA ILE A 340 -1.48 3.51 19.07
C ILE A 340 -1.52 3.00 17.62
N ARG A 341 -0.45 3.21 16.85
CA ARG A 341 -0.39 2.84 15.44
C ARG A 341 -0.55 1.34 15.18
N LEU A 342 0.01 0.50 16.05
CA LEU A 342 0.08 -0.96 15.87
C LEU A 342 -0.78 -1.76 16.87
N GLY A 343 -1.50 -1.06 17.76
CA GLY A 343 -2.18 -1.65 18.91
C GLY A 343 -1.23 -1.88 20.09
N LYS A 344 -1.75 -1.82 21.33
CA LYS A 344 -1.01 -2.27 22.52
C LYS A 344 -0.59 -3.72 22.27
N PRO A 345 0.70 -4.03 22.21
CA PRO A 345 1.10 -5.41 22.05
C PRO A 345 0.70 -6.19 23.30
N PRO A 346 0.33 -7.48 23.17
CA PRO A 346 0.07 -8.31 24.35
C PRO A 346 1.31 -8.29 25.25
N THR A 347 1.07 -8.22 26.56
CA THR A 347 2.12 -8.37 27.57
C THR A 347 2.78 -9.73 27.35
N PRO A 348 4.12 -9.81 27.29
CA PRO A 348 4.80 -11.11 27.18
C PRO A 348 4.31 -12.04 28.28
N GLN A 349 3.95 -13.28 27.95
CA GLN A 349 3.36 -14.24 28.90
C GLN A 349 4.18 -14.37 30.19
N VAL A 350 5.52 -14.29 30.08
CA VAL A 350 6.41 -14.34 31.24
C VAL A 350 6.21 -13.18 32.22
N PHE A 351 5.83 -11.99 31.76
CA PHE A 351 5.49 -10.87 32.64
C PHE A 351 4.08 -10.95 33.20
N GLU A 352 3.17 -11.69 32.53
CA GLU A 352 1.85 -11.99 33.08
C GLU A 352 1.95 -12.99 34.24
N HIS A 353 2.75 -14.06 34.08
CA HIS A 353 3.01 -15.04 35.14
C HIS A 353 3.94 -14.48 36.24
N PHE A 354 4.88 -13.59 35.90
CA PHE A 354 5.83 -13.01 36.84
C PHE A 354 5.82 -11.46 36.78
N PRO A 355 4.81 -10.79 37.37
CA PRO A 355 4.68 -9.33 37.32
C PRO A 355 5.81 -8.57 38.02
N GLN A 356 6.57 -9.25 38.88
CA GLN A 356 7.73 -8.68 39.57
C GLN A 356 9.00 -8.69 38.69
N LEU A 357 9.07 -9.55 37.67
CA LEU A 357 10.21 -9.63 36.76
C LEU A 357 10.50 -8.31 36.02
N PRO A 358 9.53 -7.59 35.42
CA PRO A 358 9.81 -6.30 34.77
C PRO A 358 10.37 -5.25 35.75
N VAL A 359 9.94 -5.28 37.02
CA VAL A 359 10.48 -4.40 38.07
C VAL A 359 11.94 -4.75 38.37
N ARG A 360 12.26 -6.04 38.53
CA ARG A 360 13.64 -6.53 38.74
C ARG A 360 14.55 -6.17 37.56
N ILE A 361 14.06 -6.31 36.33
CA ILE A 361 14.78 -5.90 35.12
C ILE A 361 15.06 -4.39 35.15
N LYS A 362 14.05 -3.57 35.46
CA LYS A 362 14.19 -2.11 35.54
C LYS A 362 15.21 -1.70 36.60
N ASP A 363 15.15 -2.29 37.80
CA ASP A 363 16.10 -2.03 38.87
C ASP A 363 17.54 -2.40 38.49
N PHE A 364 17.71 -3.55 37.82
CA PHE A 364 19.01 -3.97 37.32
C PHE A 364 19.56 -3.00 36.27
N MET A 365 18.72 -2.55 35.33
CA MET A 365 19.09 -1.57 34.32
C MET A 365 19.54 -0.24 34.94
N LEU A 366 18.78 0.27 35.92
CA LEU A 366 19.08 1.51 36.61
C LEU A 366 20.41 1.42 37.40
N LYS A 367 20.64 0.30 38.10
CA LYS A 367 21.90 0.06 38.82
C LYS A 367 23.11 -0.05 37.90
N ASN A 368 22.93 -0.53 36.66
CA ASN A 368 24.00 -0.77 35.70
C ASN A 368 24.06 0.25 34.56
N GLN A 369 23.37 1.38 34.67
CA GLN A 369 23.13 2.34 33.58
C GLN A 369 24.41 2.76 32.83
N ALA A 370 25.52 2.97 33.53
CA ALA A 370 26.78 3.43 32.95
C ALA A 370 27.44 2.44 31.96
N HIS A 371 27.19 1.14 32.14
CA HIS A 371 27.80 0.07 31.36
C HIS A 371 26.77 -0.93 30.81
N PHE A 372 25.49 -0.53 30.81
CA PHE A 372 24.41 -1.40 30.43
C PHE A 372 24.55 -1.86 28.97
N SER A 373 24.38 -3.16 28.77
CA SER A 373 24.29 -3.76 27.44
C SER A 373 23.22 -4.85 27.42
N VAL A 374 22.70 -5.14 26.24
CA VAL A 374 21.66 -6.17 26.07
C VAL A 374 22.20 -7.57 26.43
N GLU A 375 23.48 -7.83 26.16
CA GLU A 375 24.14 -9.08 26.57
C GLU A 375 24.34 -9.18 28.08
N LEU A 376 24.59 -8.05 28.76
CA LEU A 376 24.65 -7.99 30.21
C LEU A 376 23.29 -8.35 30.82
N LEU A 377 22.20 -7.77 30.30
CA LEU A 377 20.85 -8.12 30.74
C LEU A 377 20.51 -9.58 30.44
N ARG A 378 20.89 -10.09 29.26
CA ARG A 378 20.67 -11.49 28.88
C ARG A 378 21.38 -12.44 29.84
N THR A 379 22.61 -12.11 30.22
CA THR A 379 23.41 -12.90 31.17
C THR A 379 22.75 -12.91 32.53
N GLU A 380 22.31 -11.74 33.01
CA GLU A 380 21.59 -11.61 34.29
C GLU A 380 20.27 -12.39 34.30
N LEU A 381 19.49 -12.29 33.22
CA LEU A 381 18.25 -13.03 33.05
C LEU A 381 18.49 -14.54 33.12
N GLN A 382 19.53 -15.02 32.43
CA GLN A 382 19.85 -16.45 32.35
C GLN A 382 20.47 -17.00 33.65
N GLN A 383 21.34 -16.25 34.30
CA GLN A 383 22.15 -16.73 35.43
C GLN A 383 21.50 -16.49 36.78
N ASP A 384 20.67 -15.45 36.92
CA ASP A 384 20.11 -15.06 38.21
C ASP A 384 18.57 -14.99 38.18
N MET A 385 17.99 -14.18 37.28
CA MET A 385 16.54 -13.89 37.36
C MET A 385 15.65 -15.09 37.04
N PHE A 386 15.86 -15.81 35.93
CA PHE A 386 15.04 -16.99 35.60
C PHE A 386 15.24 -18.17 36.57
N PRO A 387 16.47 -18.51 37.00
CA PRO A 387 16.67 -19.49 38.07
C PRO A 387 15.93 -19.12 39.37
N ALA A 388 15.97 -17.85 39.78
CA ALA A 388 15.23 -17.39 40.96
C ALA A 388 13.71 -17.55 40.80
N LEU A 389 13.16 -17.34 39.60
CA LEU A 389 11.74 -17.57 39.31
C LEU A 389 11.36 -19.05 39.37
N VAL A 390 12.22 -19.95 38.86
CA VAL A 390 12.02 -21.40 38.98
C VAL A 390 11.99 -21.83 40.45
N ASP A 391 12.89 -21.31 41.26
CA ASP A 391 12.93 -21.60 42.70
C ASP A 391 11.75 -20.97 43.46
N GLU A 392 11.18 -19.87 42.97
CA GLU A 392 9.92 -19.32 43.46
C GLU A 392 8.74 -20.25 43.15
N CYS A 393 8.63 -20.77 41.91
CA CYS A 393 7.59 -21.72 41.53
C CYS A 393 7.65 -23.05 42.31
N LYS A 394 8.84 -23.57 42.59
CA LYS A 394 9.02 -24.82 43.37
C LYS A 394 8.48 -24.77 44.80
N LYS A 395 8.13 -23.58 45.32
CA LYS A 395 7.58 -23.40 46.67
C LYS A 395 6.10 -23.78 46.77
N SER A 396 5.39 -23.89 45.65
CA SER A 396 4.00 -24.33 45.59
C SER A 396 3.87 -25.82 45.30
N ASP A 397 2.90 -26.48 45.93
CA ASP A 397 2.58 -27.89 45.64
C ASP A 397 1.99 -28.03 44.22
N GLY A 398 2.46 -29.02 43.46
CA GLY A 398 2.00 -29.25 42.08
C GLY A 398 2.64 -28.34 41.03
N TYR A 399 3.75 -27.66 41.36
CA TYR A 399 4.45 -26.73 40.47
C TYR A 399 4.83 -27.29 39.09
N GLU A 400 4.98 -28.61 38.96
CA GLU A 400 5.34 -29.27 37.69
C GLU A 400 4.29 -29.06 36.59
N GLN A 401 3.06 -28.72 36.96
CA GLN A 401 1.95 -28.42 36.04
C GLN A 401 1.68 -26.92 35.91
N ASP A 402 2.40 -26.07 36.64
CA ASP A 402 2.25 -24.62 36.59
C ASP A 402 2.85 -24.07 35.28
N GLU A 403 2.04 -23.31 34.53
CA GLU A 403 2.46 -22.73 33.26
C GLU A 403 3.65 -21.77 33.42
N GLY A 404 3.74 -21.07 34.57
CA GLY A 404 4.86 -20.20 34.91
C GLY A 404 6.16 -20.97 35.14
N TYR A 405 6.11 -22.12 35.83
CA TYR A 405 7.26 -23.02 36.00
C TYR A 405 7.78 -23.55 34.66
N VAL A 406 6.89 -24.07 33.81
CA VAL A 406 7.25 -24.59 32.48
C VAL A 406 7.90 -23.49 31.63
N LEU A 407 7.36 -22.28 31.69
CA LEU A 407 7.85 -21.13 30.95
C LEU A 407 9.21 -20.63 31.47
N ALA A 408 9.40 -20.52 32.79
CA ALA A 408 10.67 -20.12 33.39
C ALA A 408 11.78 -21.14 33.09
N GLN A 409 11.47 -22.45 33.17
CA GLN A 409 12.41 -23.52 32.81
C GLN A 409 12.78 -23.47 31.31
N HIS A 410 11.81 -23.17 30.44
CA HIS A 410 12.07 -22.99 29.01
C HIS A 410 13.08 -21.87 28.73
N TYR A 411 12.99 -20.74 29.44
CA TYR A 411 13.94 -19.63 29.27
C TYR A 411 15.34 -19.90 29.82
N ILE A 412 15.49 -20.84 30.76
CA ILE A 412 16.80 -21.33 31.21
C ILE A 412 17.45 -22.19 30.12
N ASP A 413 16.68 -23.13 29.55
CA ASP A 413 17.15 -24.07 28.53
C ASP A 413 17.38 -23.37 27.17
N LYS A 414 16.54 -22.37 26.85
CA LYS A 414 16.59 -21.55 25.64
C LYS A 414 16.58 -20.06 25.99
N PRO A 415 17.75 -19.48 26.32
CA PRO A 415 17.84 -18.07 26.68
C PRO A 415 17.41 -17.13 25.54
N PRO A 416 16.76 -16.00 25.86
CA PRO A 416 16.19 -15.08 24.88
C PRO A 416 17.21 -14.61 23.83
N SER A 417 16.97 -14.91 22.54
CA SER A 417 17.86 -14.51 21.45
C SER A 417 17.74 -13.02 21.11
N TYR A 418 18.88 -12.37 20.79
CA TYR A 418 18.95 -10.95 20.42
C TYR A 418 18.17 -10.63 19.13
N SER A 419 18.18 -11.54 18.15
CA SER A 419 17.60 -11.30 16.81
C SER A 419 16.76 -12.44 16.26
N THR A 420 16.79 -13.62 16.88
CA THR A 420 16.09 -14.80 16.35
C THR A 420 14.68 -14.86 16.93
N VAL A 421 13.69 -14.55 16.09
CA VAL A 421 12.34 -15.09 16.28
C VAL A 421 12.45 -16.56 15.88
N GLU A 422 12.56 -17.48 16.85
CA GLU A 422 12.63 -18.91 16.50
C GLU A 422 11.35 -19.29 15.75
N LYS A 423 11.52 -19.91 14.57
CA LYS A 423 10.40 -20.47 13.82
C LYS A 423 10.08 -21.88 14.34
N LYS A 424 8.89 -21.98 14.94
CA LYS A 424 7.89 -23.08 14.94
C LYS A 424 7.78 -23.99 16.17
N VAL A 425 6.54 -24.08 16.65
CA VAL A 425 5.75 -25.32 16.81
C VAL A 425 4.36 -25.01 16.18
N ASP A 426 3.80 -25.90 15.37
CA ASP A 426 2.47 -25.77 14.68
C ASP A 426 2.24 -24.62 13.67
N GLY A 427 3.28 -23.95 13.20
CA GLY A 427 3.16 -22.98 12.10
C GLY A 427 2.74 -21.56 12.53
N LYS A 428 2.62 -21.29 13.83
CA LYS A 428 2.57 -19.92 14.39
C LYS A 428 3.96 -19.48 14.88
N VAL A 429 4.23 -18.18 14.75
CA VAL A 429 5.47 -17.52 15.21
C VAL A 429 5.27 -17.12 16.68
N VAL A 430 6.15 -17.56 17.58
CA VAL A 430 6.15 -17.15 18.99
C VAL A 430 7.19 -16.04 19.15
N GLU A 431 6.72 -14.79 19.19
CA GLU A 431 7.58 -13.60 19.23
C GLU A 431 8.21 -13.35 20.62
N ASP A 432 7.67 -14.01 21.65
CA ASP A 432 8.01 -13.83 23.07
C ASP A 432 9.39 -14.36 23.48
N ILE A 433 10.10 -15.04 22.57
CA ILE A 433 11.45 -15.58 22.82
C ILE A 433 12.53 -14.55 22.47
N SER A 434 12.17 -13.46 21.78
CA SER A 434 13.13 -12.42 21.39
C SER A 434 13.32 -11.38 22.49
N LEU A 435 14.57 -11.21 22.95
CA LEU A 435 14.93 -10.18 23.93
C LEU A 435 14.65 -8.77 23.40
N ARG A 436 14.88 -8.55 22.10
CA ARG A 436 14.52 -7.30 21.42
C ARG A 436 13.02 -7.03 21.48
N HIS A 437 12.19 -8.06 21.34
CA HIS A 437 10.73 -7.92 21.43
C HIS A 437 10.31 -7.59 22.87
N MET A 438 10.82 -8.32 23.87
CA MET A 438 10.52 -8.08 25.30
C MET A 438 10.94 -6.68 25.77
N MET A 439 12.17 -6.25 25.45
CA MET A 439 12.66 -4.92 25.83
C MET A 439 11.87 -3.79 25.13
N GLY A 440 11.42 -4.01 23.89
CA GLY A 440 10.57 -3.07 23.18
C GLY A 440 9.16 -2.90 23.78
N LYS A 441 8.75 -3.73 24.75
CA LYS A 441 7.47 -3.60 25.47
C LYS A 441 7.56 -2.84 26.79
N CYS A 442 8.76 -2.54 27.28
CA CYS A 442 8.93 -1.74 28.49
C CYS A 442 8.76 -0.25 28.15
N THR A 443 7.51 0.23 28.13
CA THR A 443 7.11 1.59 27.69
C THR A 443 7.82 2.71 28.44
N ASP A 444 8.19 2.47 29.69
CA ASP A 444 8.90 3.39 30.57
C ASP A 444 10.19 3.92 29.94
N PHE A 445 10.89 3.09 29.15
CA PHE A 445 12.15 3.48 28.50
C PHE A 445 11.99 4.15 27.13
N ALA A 446 10.84 3.93 26.47
CA ALA A 446 10.58 4.47 25.13
C ALA A 446 9.98 5.89 25.16
N GLU A 447 9.31 6.24 26.25
CA GLU A 447 8.63 7.54 26.42
C GLU A 447 9.34 8.49 27.41
N GLU A 448 10.37 8.01 28.12
CA GLU A 448 11.18 8.86 29.00
C GLU A 448 12.04 9.85 28.20
N VAL A 449 11.87 11.15 28.50
CA VAL A 449 12.71 12.21 27.95
C VAL A 449 14.11 12.08 28.56
N SER A 450 15.12 11.87 27.73
CA SER A 450 16.49 11.77 28.22
C SER A 450 16.93 13.08 28.89
N GLN A 451 17.86 12.99 29.83
CA GLN A 451 18.40 14.16 30.52
C GLN A 451 18.96 15.20 29.53
N LEU A 452 19.55 14.74 28.43
CA LEU A 452 20.07 15.61 27.38
C LEU A 452 18.94 16.33 26.61
N GLU A 453 17.86 15.63 26.27
CA GLU A 453 16.67 16.23 25.64
C GLU A 453 16.00 17.24 26.58
N ALA A 454 15.92 16.94 27.88
CA ALA A 454 15.36 17.86 28.87
C ALA A 454 16.19 19.15 29.00
N ILE A 455 17.53 19.05 28.99
CA ILE A 455 18.43 20.20 28.99
C ILE A 455 18.34 20.97 27.66
N GLY A 456 18.33 20.25 26.53
CA GLY A 456 18.16 20.86 25.20
C GLY A 456 16.87 21.67 25.11
N LYS A 457 15.75 21.13 25.59
CA LYS A 457 14.47 21.84 25.65
C LYS A 457 14.54 23.12 26.49
N LYS A 458 15.24 23.09 27.64
CA LYS A 458 15.46 24.31 28.46
C LYS A 458 16.30 25.35 27.75
N LEU A 459 17.22 24.94 26.87
CA LEU A 459 18.06 25.82 26.06
C LEU A 459 17.41 26.24 24.73
N GLY A 460 16.18 25.80 24.44
CA GLY A 460 15.49 26.07 23.17
C GLY A 460 16.06 25.27 21.99
N CYS A 461 16.81 24.19 22.25
CA CYS A 461 17.39 23.32 21.23
C CYS A 461 16.64 21.98 21.15
N SER A 462 16.48 21.46 19.93
CA SER A 462 16.04 20.08 19.71
C SER A 462 17.23 19.15 19.78
N VAL A 463 17.12 18.06 20.54
CA VAL A 463 18.14 17.01 20.60
C VAL A 463 17.64 15.84 19.76
N ILE A 464 18.45 15.40 18.81
CA ILE A 464 18.16 14.26 17.94
C ILE A 464 19.09 13.12 18.36
N ILE A 465 18.52 12.02 18.84
CA ILE A 465 19.28 10.84 19.25
C ILE A 465 19.44 9.92 18.03
N THR A 466 20.68 9.66 17.64
CA THR A 466 21.02 8.73 16.54
C THR A 466 21.40 7.37 17.09
N THR A 467 21.16 6.30 16.33
CA THR A 467 21.49 4.92 16.73
C THR A 467 22.99 4.74 16.94
N LYS A 468 23.36 3.95 17.95
CA LYS A 468 24.77 3.61 18.24
C LYS A 468 25.38 2.86 17.05
N TYR A 469 26.67 3.14 16.77
CA TYR A 469 27.46 2.53 15.68
C TYR A 469 27.13 2.98 14.24
N HIS A 470 26.30 4.01 14.08
CA HIS A 470 26.02 4.61 12.77
C HIS A 470 26.60 6.02 12.66
N ALA A 471 27.92 6.09 12.50
CA ALA A 471 28.64 7.36 12.35
C ALA A 471 28.16 8.18 11.13
N GLU A 472 27.61 7.51 10.12
CA GLU A 472 27.00 8.10 8.94
C GLU A 472 25.75 8.94 9.24
N TYR A 473 25.07 8.73 10.38
CA TYR A 473 23.87 9.46 10.80
C TYR A 473 24.16 10.57 11.80
N ALA A 474 25.37 10.64 12.34
CA ALA A 474 25.73 11.63 13.35
C ALA A 474 25.75 13.06 12.76
N GLY A 475 25.05 13.99 13.44
CA GLY A 475 25.16 15.43 13.22
C GLY A 475 24.99 15.88 11.76
N GLU A 476 24.05 15.27 11.02
CA GLU A 476 23.80 15.55 9.60
C GLU A 476 25.06 15.38 8.72
N GLY A 477 25.85 14.33 8.97
CA GLY A 477 27.02 13.99 8.16
C GLY A 477 28.31 14.68 8.63
N ILE A 478 28.37 15.08 9.91
CA ILE A 478 29.56 15.69 10.50
C ILE A 478 30.80 14.79 10.39
N GLU A 479 30.61 13.47 10.46
CA GLU A 479 31.70 12.49 10.35
C GLU A 479 32.34 12.49 8.95
N TYR A 480 31.59 12.76 7.88
CA TYR A 480 32.17 12.93 6.54
C TYR A 480 33.00 14.22 6.44
N SER A 481 32.54 15.29 7.08
CA SER A 481 33.28 16.55 7.18
C SER A 481 34.59 16.35 7.96
N TRP A 482 34.53 15.61 9.07
CA TRP A 482 35.72 15.20 9.82
C TRP A 482 36.62 14.27 9.03
N GLY A 483 36.08 13.34 8.25
CA GLY A 483 36.84 12.45 7.39
C GLY A 483 37.64 13.22 6.34
N LEU A 484 37.03 14.21 5.69
CA LEU A 484 37.71 15.08 4.74
C LEU A 484 38.78 15.96 5.42
N ALA A 485 38.43 16.60 6.53
CA ALA A 485 39.34 17.43 7.32
C ALA A 485 40.57 16.62 7.79
N LYS A 486 40.36 15.40 8.30
CA LYS A 486 41.43 14.47 8.71
C LYS A 486 42.29 14.05 7.52
N CYS A 487 41.69 13.75 6.36
CA CYS A 487 42.44 13.40 5.15
C CYS A 487 43.37 14.55 4.71
N PHE A 488 42.86 15.79 4.72
CA PHE A 488 43.68 16.97 4.44
C PHE A 488 44.80 17.13 5.47
N TYR A 489 44.46 17.07 6.76
CA TYR A 489 45.43 17.17 7.85
C TYR A 489 46.55 16.13 7.72
N ARG A 490 46.20 14.87 7.43
CA ARG A 490 47.16 13.76 7.29
C ARG A 490 48.17 14.01 6.19
N ARG A 491 47.78 14.63 5.08
CA ARG A 491 48.66 14.95 3.94
C ARG A 491 49.64 16.09 4.20
N GLN A 492 49.48 16.84 5.29
CA GLN A 492 50.34 17.98 5.59
C GLN A 492 51.70 17.53 6.16
N PRO A 493 52.81 18.22 5.82
CA PRO A 493 54.14 17.91 6.34
C PRO A 493 54.21 17.96 7.87
N LEU A 494 55.06 17.12 8.48
CA LEU A 494 55.27 17.09 9.93
C LEU A 494 55.73 18.44 10.50
N SER A 495 56.46 19.23 9.72
CA SER A 495 56.90 20.59 10.11
C SER A 495 55.73 21.52 10.42
N LYS A 496 54.59 21.37 9.71
CA LYS A 496 53.35 22.14 9.93
C LYS A 496 52.48 21.62 11.07
N LYS A 497 52.77 20.42 11.59
CA LYS A 497 52.03 19.78 12.69
C LYS A 497 52.70 19.96 14.05
N LYS A 498 54.00 20.26 14.04
CA LYS A 498 54.81 20.45 15.25
C LYS A 498 54.59 21.85 15.82
N LYS A 499 54.50 21.94 17.15
CA LYS A 499 54.20 23.13 17.98
C LYS A 499 52.72 23.49 18.03
N LYS A 500 52.27 23.93 19.21
CA LYS A 500 50.86 24.22 19.54
C LYS A 500 50.21 25.24 18.58
N ALA A 501 50.90 26.35 18.28
CA ALA A 501 50.38 27.39 17.39
C ALA A 501 50.16 26.88 15.95
N ASN A 502 51.11 26.10 15.43
CA ASN A 502 51.00 25.52 14.09
C ASN A 502 49.88 24.48 14.01
N PHE A 503 49.68 23.70 15.08
CA PHE A 503 48.57 22.76 15.19
C PHE A 503 47.22 23.48 15.07
N PHE A 504 46.98 24.55 15.84
CA PHE A 504 45.73 25.31 15.77
C PHE A 504 45.52 25.94 14.40
N ALA A 505 46.54 26.60 13.85
CA ALA A 505 46.45 27.19 12.51
C ALA A 505 46.13 26.15 11.42
N LEU A 506 46.65 24.93 11.57
CA LEU A 506 46.37 23.84 10.63
C LEU A 506 44.96 23.26 10.81
N VAL A 507 44.47 23.17 12.05
CA VAL A 507 43.09 22.76 12.35
C VAL A 507 42.10 23.80 11.81
N ASP A 508 42.37 25.09 11.94
CA ASP A 508 41.55 26.16 11.37
C ASP A 508 41.48 26.05 9.84
N GLN A 509 42.60 25.74 9.18
CA GLN A 509 42.61 25.46 7.74
C GLN A 509 41.78 24.21 7.38
N CYS A 510 41.86 23.15 8.19
CA CYS A 510 41.06 21.93 8.01
C CYS A 510 39.55 22.14 8.16
N LEU A 511 39.14 23.18 8.91
CA LEU A 511 37.73 23.52 9.14
C LEU A 511 37.29 24.76 8.34
N SER A 512 38.17 25.31 7.51
CA SER A 512 37.91 26.50 6.71
C SER A 512 36.81 26.24 5.68
N GLN A 513 36.08 27.29 5.30
CA GLN A 513 35.06 27.22 4.24
C GLN A 513 35.65 26.99 2.84
N GLU A 514 36.97 27.08 2.69
CA GLU A 514 37.69 26.71 1.46
C GLU A 514 37.76 25.19 1.30
N LEU A 515 38.01 24.45 2.40
CA LEU A 515 38.08 23.00 2.39
C LEU A 515 36.71 22.35 2.67
N LEU A 516 35.93 22.89 3.60
CA LEU A 516 34.57 22.45 3.92
C LEU A 516 33.58 23.44 3.32
N THR A 517 33.51 23.46 1.98
CA THR A 517 32.58 24.35 1.28
C THR A 517 31.12 24.01 1.63
N LYS A 518 30.25 25.03 1.54
CA LYS A 518 28.81 24.87 1.80
C LYS A 518 28.20 23.74 0.96
N ASP A 519 28.64 23.57 -0.29
CA ASP A 519 28.12 22.53 -1.17
C ASP A 519 28.59 21.13 -0.78
N MET A 520 29.82 21.00 -0.27
CA MET A 520 30.32 19.72 0.23
C MET A 520 29.62 19.32 1.53
N VAL A 521 29.45 20.24 2.47
CA VAL A 521 28.71 19.99 3.72
C VAL A 521 27.26 19.58 3.40
N ARG A 522 26.59 20.29 2.48
CA ARG A 522 25.25 19.89 2.01
C ARG A 522 25.25 18.51 1.36
N LYS A 523 26.27 18.14 0.59
CA LYS A 523 26.38 16.80 0.01
C LYS A 523 26.57 15.72 1.07
N PHE A 524 27.34 16.00 2.13
CA PHE A 524 27.57 15.11 3.25
C PHE A 524 26.34 14.92 4.14
N SER A 525 25.41 15.88 4.17
CA SER A 525 24.14 15.75 4.88
C SER A 525 23.10 14.84 4.20
N LYS A 526 23.25 14.57 2.89
CA LYS A 526 22.27 13.78 2.11
C LYS A 526 22.06 12.35 2.60
N PRO A 527 23.09 11.57 2.97
CA PRO A 527 22.92 10.22 3.50
C PRO A 527 22.23 10.17 4.88
N CYS A 528 22.21 11.28 5.63
CA CYS A 528 21.49 11.38 6.91
C CYS A 528 19.99 11.57 6.77
N LEU A 529 19.51 12.03 5.60
CA LEU A 529 18.12 12.42 5.36
C LEU A 529 17.32 11.39 4.54
N SER A 530 17.94 10.25 4.20
CA SER A 530 17.32 9.10 3.52
C SER A 530 16.97 8.00 4.50
#